data_AF-A0A6H9RR41-F1
#
_entry.id   AF-A0A6H9RR41-F1
#
_cell.length_a   1.000
_cell.length_b   1.000
_cell.length_c   1.000
_cell.angle_alpha   90.00
_cell.angle_beta   90.00
_cell.angle_gamma   90.00
#
_symmetry.space_group_name_H-M   'P 1'
#
loop_
_entity.id
_entity.type
_entity.pdbx_description
1 polymer ?
#
loop_
_entity_poly.entity_id
_entity_poly.type
_entity_poly.pdbx_seq_one_letter_code
_entity_poly.pdbx_strand_id
1 'polypeptide(L)' 'MNTAQRSIQQYISAKDGNRPHLLDQAFTPTAILHMVVRTGSITFPDHVEGRTAIGDVLVSRFGQTFENVYT' A
#
# COMPACT_ATOMS: atom_id res chain seq x y z
N MET A 1 -16.81 5.08 -13.71
CA MET A 1 -16.45 3.77 -13.09
C MET A 1 -14.95 3.73 -12.89
N ASN A 2 -14.48 3.46 -11.68
CA ASN A 2 -13.06 3.18 -11.44
C ASN A 2 -12.82 1.71 -11.79
N THR A 3 -12.00 1.43 -12.79
CA THR A 3 -11.67 0.06 -13.18
C THR A 3 -10.60 -0.48 -12.24
N ALA A 4 -10.51 -1.80 -12.08
CA ALA A 4 -9.45 -2.42 -11.29
C ALA A 4 -8.05 -1.96 -11.74
N GLN A 5 -7.84 -1.83 -13.06
CA GLN A 5 -6.61 -1.28 -13.64
C GLN A 5 -6.29 0.13 -13.10
N ARG A 6 -7.28 1.03 -13.07
CA ARG A 6 -7.08 2.41 -12.62
C ARG A 6 -6.79 2.45 -11.12
N SER A 7 -7.48 1.65 -10.30
CA SER A 7 -7.18 1.53 -8.87
C SER A 7 -5.75 1.05 -8.63
N ILE A 8 -5.26 0.06 -9.39
CA ILE A 8 -3.87 -0.43 -9.30
C ILE A 8 -2.88 0.68 -9.69
N GLN A 9 -3.12 1.39 -10.79
CA GLN A 9 -2.25 2.50 -11.24
C GLN A 9 -2.14 3.60 -10.19
N GLN A 10 -3.25 3.97 -9.56
CA GLN A 10 -3.26 4.97 -8.49
C GLN A 10 -2.54 4.48 -7.23
N TYR A 11 -2.74 3.22 -6.85
CA TYR A 11 -2.01 2.61 -5.74
C TYR A 11 -0.49 2.64 -5.96
N ILE A 12 -0.01 2.21 -7.13
CA ILE A 12 1.42 2.22 -7.46
C ILE A 12 1.97 3.65 -7.40
N SER A 13 1.26 4.61 -8.01
CA SER A 13 1.66 6.02 -8.01
C SER A 13 1.73 6.62 -6.60
N ALA A 14 0.78 6.27 -5.72
CA ALA A 14 0.77 6.70 -4.33
C ALA A 14 1.90 6.07 -3.52
N LYS A 15 2.16 4.77 -3.73
CA LYS A 15 3.20 4.01 -3.04
C LYS A 15 4.59 4.50 -3.41
N ASP A 16 4.91 4.52 -4.69
CA ASP A 16 6.25 4.85 -5.18
C ASP A 16 6.57 6.34 -4.97
N GLY A 17 5.54 7.20 -4.96
CA GLY A 17 5.68 8.62 -4.64
C GLY A 17 5.73 8.93 -3.14
N ASN A 18 5.60 7.93 -2.24
CA ASN A 18 5.45 8.11 -0.80
C ASN A 18 4.32 9.09 -0.41
N ARG A 19 3.16 8.99 -1.09
CA ARG A 19 1.99 9.89 -0.95
C ARG A 19 0.77 9.11 -0.41
N PRO A 20 0.72 8.80 0.90
CA PRO A 20 -0.37 7.99 1.47
C PRO A 20 -1.76 8.63 1.31
N HIS A 21 -1.85 9.95 1.18
CA HIS A 21 -3.12 10.67 0.96
C HIS A 21 -3.78 10.34 -0.39
N LEU A 22 -3.02 9.92 -1.42
CA LEU A 22 -3.54 9.56 -2.74
C LEU A 22 -4.18 8.16 -2.80
N LEU A 23 -4.11 7.38 -1.71
CA LEU A 23 -4.73 6.05 -1.65
C LEU A 23 -6.25 6.10 -1.67
N ASP A 24 -6.86 7.28 -1.49
CA ASP A 24 -8.30 7.46 -1.64
C ASP A 24 -8.80 7.20 -3.07
N GLN A 25 -7.91 7.28 -4.06
CA GLN A 25 -8.19 6.95 -5.45
C GLN A 25 -8.10 5.45 -5.75
N ALA A 26 -7.55 4.66 -4.83
CA ALA A 26 -7.32 3.22 -4.98
C ALA A 26 -8.16 2.36 -4.02
N PHE A 27 -8.40 2.83 -2.80
CA PHE A 27 -9.05 2.07 -1.73
C PHE A 27 -10.26 2.80 -1.15
N THR A 28 -11.30 2.04 -0.81
CA THR A 28 -12.42 2.54 -0.01
C THR A 28 -11.96 2.80 1.43
N PRO A 29 -12.66 3.66 2.19
CA PRO A 29 -12.30 3.96 3.58
C PRO A 29 -12.19 2.70 4.46
N THR A 30 -13.04 1.70 4.20
CA THR A 30 -13.15 0.44 4.95
C THR A 30 -12.48 -0.74 4.24
N ALA A 31 -11.53 -0.49 3.34
CA ALA A 31 -10.81 -1.56 2.65
C ALA A 31 -10.06 -2.46 3.64
N ILE A 32 -10.03 -3.76 3.34
CA ILE A 32 -9.28 -4.75 4.12
C ILE A 32 -8.15 -5.26 3.24
N LEU A 33 -6.96 -5.34 3.81
CA LEU A 33 -5.76 -5.87 3.17
C LEU A 33 -5.29 -7.12 3.89
N HIS A 34 -5.24 -8.22 3.14
CA HIS A 34 -4.60 -9.46 3.56
C HIS A 34 -3.25 -9.60 2.86
N MET A 35 -2.18 -9.78 3.62
CA MET A 35 -0.84 -9.95 3.07
C MET A 35 -0.35 -11.39 3.23
N VAL A 36 0.11 -11.96 2.12
CA VAL A 36 0.80 -13.25 2.09
C VAL A 36 2.24 -13.02 1.67
N VAL A 37 3.13 -12.88 2.66
CA VAL A 37 4.55 -12.66 2.46
C VAL A 37 5.26 -14.01 2.47
N ARG A 38 5.89 -14.38 1.35
CA ARG A 38 6.56 -15.68 1.18
C ARG A 38 8.05 -15.63 1.49
N THR A 39 8.55 -14.50 1.98
CA THR A 39 9.96 -14.29 2.30
C THR A 39 10.11 -14.10 3.81
N GLY A 40 11.15 -14.69 4.41
CA GLY A 40 11.43 -14.53 5.84
C GLY A 40 12.12 -13.20 6.20
N SER A 41 12.56 -12.45 5.19
CA SER A 41 13.39 -11.26 5.39
C SER A 41 12.61 -10.00 5.77
N ILE A 42 11.28 -10.00 5.58
CA ILE A 42 10.43 -8.83 5.82
C ILE A 42 9.13 -9.30 6.47
N THR A 43 8.78 -8.68 7.59
CA THR A 43 7.52 -8.96 8.28
C THR A 43 6.51 -7.85 7.97
N PHE A 44 5.34 -8.24 7.46
CA PHE A 44 4.18 -7.38 7.36
C PHE A 44 3.03 -7.97 8.19
N PRO A 45 2.12 -7.14 8.72
CA PRO A 45 0.89 -7.63 9.33
C PRO A 45 0.08 -8.44 8.30
N ASP A 46 -0.45 -9.59 8.74
CA ASP A 46 -1.25 -10.49 7.91
C ASP A 46 -2.62 -9.89 7.54
N HIS A 47 -3.13 -8.99 8.39
CA HIS A 47 -4.43 -8.35 8.26
C HIS A 47 -4.36 -6.88 8.64
N VAL A 48 -4.90 -6.01 7.79
CA VAL A 48 -4.95 -4.56 7.99
C VAL A 48 -6.31 -4.03 7.59
N GLU A 49 -6.94 -3.28 8.49
CA GLU A 49 -8.27 -2.70 8.27
C GLU A 49 -8.20 -1.19 8.08
N GLY A 50 -8.86 -0.73 7.02
CA GLY A 50 -9.03 0.68 6.72
C GLY A 50 -7.89 1.28 5.91
N ARG A 51 -8.25 2.19 5.01
CA ARG A 51 -7.31 2.85 4.09
C ARG A 51 -6.14 3.53 4.80
N THR A 52 -6.39 4.16 5.95
CA THR A 52 -5.35 4.85 6.71
C THR A 52 -4.28 3.88 7.19
N ALA A 53 -4.68 2.73 7.74
CA ALA A 53 -3.74 1.71 8.20
C ALA A 53 -3.02 1.06 7.01
N ILE A 54 -3.73 0.83 5.89
CA ILE A 54 -3.12 0.37 4.64
C ILE A 54 -2.02 1.33 4.17
N GLY A 55 -2.26 2.64 4.23
CA GLY A 55 -1.27 3.66 3.85
C GLY A 55 -0.04 3.69 4.76
N ASP A 56 -0.25 3.57 6.08
CA ASP A 56 0.87 3.49 7.03
C ASP A 56 1.77 2.29 6.72
N VAL A 57 1.19 1.11 6.47
CA VAL A 57 1.95 -0.11 6.22
C VAL A 57 2.60 -0.12 4.83
N LEU A 58 1.84 0.14 3.77
CA LEU A 58 2.30 -0.04 2.39
C LEU A 58 3.12 1.13 1.83
N VAL A 59 2.94 2.34 2.36
CA VAL A 59 3.56 3.55 1.82
C VAL A 59 4.59 4.08 2.80
N SER A 60 4.18 4.43 4.03
CA SER A 60 5.07 5.09 4.99
C SER A 60 6.12 4.16 5.58
N ARG A 61 5.73 3.05 6.23
CA ARG A 61 6.68 2.10 6.82
C ARG A 61 7.51 1.39 5.76
N PHE A 62 6.87 1.02 4.65
CA PHE A 62 7.58 0.43 3.51
C PHE A 62 8.64 1.40 2.97
N GLY A 63 8.26 2.65 2.72
CA GLY A 63 9.16 3.71 2.28
C GLY A 63 10.32 3.91 3.24
N GLN A 64 10.08 3.98 4.54
CA GLN A 64 11.16 4.14 5.54
C GLN A 64 12.11 2.93 5.62
N THR A 65 11.59 1.72 5.43
CA THR A 65 12.37 0.48 5.58
C THR A 65 13.16 0.15 4.32
N PHE A 66 12.68 0.57 3.15
CA PHE A 66 13.23 0.23 1.83
C PHE A 66 13.54 1.46 0.97
N GLU A 67 13.59 2.67 1.56
CA GLU A 67 14.07 3.88 0.90
C GLU A 67 15.45 3.54 0.32
N ASN A 68 15.58 3.60 -1.01
CA ASN A 68 16.72 3.19 -1.85
C ASN A 68 16.69 1.79 -2.50
N VAL A 69 15.56 1.05 -2.48
CA VAL A 69 15.39 -0.09 -3.41
C VAL A 69 14.97 0.44 -4.79
N TYR A 70 15.95 0.67 -5.66
CA TYR A 70 15.72 0.96 -7.07
C TYR A 70 15.16 -0.30 -7.75
N THR A 71 14.00 -0.18 -8.41
CA THR A 71 13.46 -1.20 -9.32
C THR A 71 13.85 -0.87 -10.76
#